data_AF-A0A7X8X281-F1
#
_entry.id   AF-A0A7X8X281-F1
#
_cell.length_a   1.000
_cell.length_b   1.000
_cell.length_c   1.000
_cell.angle_alpha   90.00
_cell.angle_beta   90.00
_cell.angle_gamma   90.00
#
_symmetry.space_group_name_H-M   'P 1'
#
loop_
_entity.id
_entity.type
_entity.pdbx_description
1 polymer ?
#
loop_
_entity_poly.entity_id
_entity_poly.type
_entity_poly.pdbx_seq_one_letter_code
_entity_poly.pdbx_strand_id
1 'polypeptide(L)'
;MLLSNLTRKQKLKFLDLAIHIVSVDGEATEYETRILNMMLAEVGDDIFKEYTFSLSSDLNETLDFFKEQPKTVRNIVLLNLLKLSLFDDLYNTTEHFLLDHVRRTFKISIAKRKELIALLYEERDLNEKARRVCIAL
;
A
#
# COMPACT_ATOMS: atom_id res chain seq x y z
N MET A 1 10.19 3.25 2.40
CA MET A 1 8.91 3.81 1.84
C MET A 1 8.56 5.13 2.53
N LEU A 2 7.60 5.92 2.00
CA LEU A 2 7.11 7.15 2.67
C LEU A 2 6.24 6.88 3.91
N LEU A 3 6.06 5.61 4.29
CA LEU A 3 5.30 5.19 5.48
C LEU A 3 5.94 5.70 6.78
N SER A 4 7.25 5.94 6.79
CA SER A 4 7.97 6.53 7.94
C SER A 4 7.47 7.94 8.29
N ASN A 5 6.91 8.67 7.32
CA ASN A 5 6.32 10.01 7.51
C ASN A 5 4.92 9.98 8.14
N LEU A 6 4.34 8.81 8.36
CA LEU A 6 3.04 8.63 8.99
C LEU A 6 3.16 8.49 10.51
N THR A 7 2.15 8.96 11.23
CA THR A 7 2.03 8.71 12.67
C THR A 7 1.78 7.24 12.95
N ARG A 8 2.03 6.77 14.18
CA ARG A 8 1.75 5.38 14.59
C ARG A 8 0.33 4.94 14.24
N LYS A 9 -0.68 5.75 14.54
CA LYS A 9 -2.09 5.47 14.24
C LYS A 9 -2.34 5.35 12.73
N GLN A 10 -1.74 6.23 11.93
CA GLN A 10 -1.86 6.19 10.46
C GLN A 10 -1.18 4.95 9.88
N LYS A 11 -0.04 4.52 10.42
CA LYS A 11 0.65 3.29 10.02
C LYS A 11 -0.21 2.05 10.28
N LEU A 12 -0.79 1.95 11.48
CA LEU A 12 -1.70 0.85 11.83
C LEU A 12 -2.91 0.79 10.90
N LYS A 13 -3.59 1.93 10.69
CA LYS A 13 -4.73 2.02 9.75
C LYS A 13 -4.32 1.75 8.30
N PHE A 14 -3.08 2.07 7.91
CA PHE A 14 -2.55 1.72 6.59
C PHE A 14 -2.40 0.21 6.44
N LEU A 15 -1.87 -0.50 7.45
CA LEU A 15 -1.77 -1.95 7.44
C LEU A 15 -3.15 -2.60 7.29
N ASP A 16 -4.17 -2.05 7.96
CA ASP A 16 -5.54 -2.52 7.81
C ASP A 16 -6.01 -2.44 6.34
N LEU A 17 -5.75 -1.31 5.65
CA LEU A 17 -6.04 -1.20 4.21
C LEU A 17 -5.19 -2.14 3.36
N ALA A 18 -3.93 -2.36 3.72
CA ALA A 18 -3.04 -3.26 3.00
C ALA A 18 -3.55 -4.71 3.06
N ILE A 19 -4.05 -5.17 4.22
CA ILE A 19 -4.72 -6.47 4.34
C ILE A 19 -5.95 -6.51 3.44
N HIS A 20 -6.82 -5.49 3.48
CA HIS A 20 -8.02 -5.45 2.66
C HIS A 20 -7.73 -5.50 1.15
N ILE A 21 -6.62 -4.92 0.69
CA ILE A 21 -6.16 -5.03 -0.71
C ILE A 21 -5.75 -6.46 -1.02
N VAL A 22 -4.88 -7.02 -0.18
CA VAL A 22 -4.27 -8.34 -0.37
C VAL A 22 -5.27 -9.49 -0.23
N SER A 23 -6.33 -9.32 0.56
CA SER A 23 -7.36 -10.35 0.80
C SER A 23 -8.66 -10.06 0.06
N VAL A 24 -8.64 -9.19 -0.95
CA VAL A 24 -9.86 -8.73 -1.62
C VAL A 24 -10.51 -9.83 -2.46
N ASP A 25 -9.74 -10.81 -2.93
CA ASP A 25 -10.18 -11.94 -3.73
C ASP A 25 -10.22 -13.29 -2.96
N GLY A 26 -9.81 -13.30 -1.69
CA GLY A 26 -9.81 -14.51 -0.86
C GLY A 26 -8.83 -14.44 0.32
N GLU A 27 -8.44 -15.61 0.83
CA GLU A 27 -7.38 -15.70 1.84
C GLU A 27 -6.03 -15.32 1.23
N ALA A 28 -5.25 -14.54 1.98
CA ALA A 28 -3.92 -14.12 1.54
C ALA A 28 -3.01 -15.35 1.31
N THR A 29 -2.38 -15.39 0.15
CA THR A 29 -1.37 -16.38 -0.20
C THR A 29 -0.07 -16.19 0.61
N GLU A 30 0.85 -17.16 0.54
CA GLU A 30 2.18 -17.02 1.19
C GLU A 30 2.97 -15.83 0.64
N TYR A 31 2.82 -15.54 -0.66
CA TYR A 31 3.49 -14.43 -1.32
C TYR A 31 2.96 -13.08 -0.83
N GLU A 32 1.64 -12.94 -0.78
CA GLU A 32 0.93 -11.80 -0.20
C GLU A 32 1.25 -11.58 1.27
N THR A 33 1.33 -12.66 2.05
CA THR A 33 1.76 -12.62 3.45
C THR A 33 3.19 -12.08 3.56
N ARG A 34 4.08 -12.46 2.64
CA ARG A 34 5.45 -11.91 2.58
C ARG A 34 5.43 -10.42 2.24
N ILE A 35 4.56 -9.97 1.34
CA ILE A 35 4.39 -8.55 1.03
C ILE A 35 3.93 -7.77 2.26
N LEU A 36 2.93 -8.29 2.98
CA LEU A 36 2.46 -7.68 4.22
C LEU A 36 3.56 -7.61 5.28
N ASN A 37 4.39 -8.64 5.41
CA ASN A 37 5.54 -8.64 6.32
C ASN A 37 6.58 -7.57 5.95
N MET A 38 6.81 -7.32 4.65
CA MET A 38 7.68 -6.21 4.23
C MET A 38 7.08 -4.85 4.64
N MET A 39 5.77 -4.67 4.51
CA MET A 39 5.10 -3.45 4.99
C MET A 39 5.20 -3.29 6.51
N LEU A 40 5.07 -4.40 7.25
CA LEU A 40 5.25 -4.37 8.71
C LEU A 40 6.66 -3.92 9.11
N ALA A 41 7.69 -4.40 8.41
CA ALA A 41 9.06 -3.94 8.66
C ALA A 41 9.23 -2.43 8.38
N GLU A 42 8.57 -1.91 7.35
CA GLU A 42 8.64 -0.49 6.96
C GLU A 42 7.91 0.45 7.93
N VAL A 43 6.89 -0.02 8.66
CA VAL A 43 6.19 0.81 9.66
C VAL A 43 6.96 0.92 10.98
N GLY A 44 7.88 0.00 11.26
CA GLY A 44 8.83 0.01 12.38
C GLY A 44 8.55 -1.02 13.49
N ASP A 45 9.61 -1.38 14.23
CA ASP A 45 9.66 -2.50 15.19
C ASP A 45 8.61 -2.46 16.31
N ASP A 46 8.19 -1.26 16.73
CA ASP A 46 7.19 -1.08 17.79
C ASP A 46 5.75 -1.43 17.34
N ILE A 47 5.52 -1.57 16.04
CA ILE A 47 4.21 -1.97 15.47
C ILE A 47 4.22 -3.47 15.14
N PHE A 48 5.35 -3.99 14.64
CA PHE A 48 5.51 -5.39 14.26
C PHE A 48 5.13 -6.38 15.38
N LYS A 49 5.49 -6.08 16.63
CA LYS A 49 5.26 -6.99 17.77
C LYS A 49 3.80 -7.07 18.23
N GLU A 50 2.98 -6.09 17.89
CA GLU A 50 1.60 -5.96 18.37
C GLU A 50 0.56 -6.29 17.29
N TYR A 51 0.97 -6.30 16.02
CA TYR A 51 0.04 -6.45 14.91
C TYR A 51 -0.17 -7.94 14.58
N THR A 52 -1.36 -8.44 14.89
CA THR A 52 -1.85 -9.71 14.35
C THR A 52 -2.60 -9.45 13.05
N PHE A 53 -2.30 -10.20 11.98
CA PHE A 53 -3.05 -10.21 10.72
C PHE A 53 -4.46 -10.81 10.87
N SER A 54 -5.24 -10.29 11.81
CA SER A 54 -6.68 -10.51 11.84
C SER A 54 -7.32 -9.33 11.13
N LEU A 55 -8.35 -9.60 10.31
CA LEU A 55 -9.18 -8.58 9.66
C LEU A 55 -9.99 -7.86 10.74
N SER A 56 -9.32 -7.03 11.56
CA SER A 56 -9.86 -6.56 12.83
C SER A 56 -10.61 -5.24 12.73
N SER A 57 -10.51 -4.54 11.60
CA SER A 57 -11.15 -3.23 11.41
C SER A 57 -12.02 -3.18 10.16
N ASP A 58 -13.21 -2.58 10.33
CA ASP A 58 -14.15 -2.34 9.25
C ASP A 58 -13.48 -1.46 8.19
N LEU A 59 -13.49 -1.92 6.93
CA LEU A 59 -12.92 -1.19 5.80
C LEU A 59 -13.45 0.26 5.74
N ASN A 60 -14.75 0.46 5.98
CA ASN A 60 -15.37 1.78 5.94
C ASN A 60 -14.85 2.69 7.08
N GLU A 61 -14.67 2.15 8.28
CA GLU A 61 -14.09 2.93 9.39
C GLU A 61 -12.67 3.40 9.06
N THR A 62 -11.87 2.52 8.47
CA THR A 62 -10.50 2.84 8.07
C THR A 62 -10.46 3.83 6.91
N LEU A 63 -11.38 3.72 5.94
CA LEU A 63 -11.55 4.70 4.86
C LEU A 63 -11.98 6.07 5.39
N ASP A 64 -12.93 6.12 6.32
CA ASP A 64 -13.40 7.35 6.96
C ASP A 64 -12.29 8.01 7.79
N PHE A 65 -11.48 7.22 8.49
CA PHE A 65 -10.30 7.73 9.19
C PHE A 65 -9.37 8.51 8.26
N PHE A 66 -9.05 7.95 7.09
CA PHE A 66 -8.13 8.57 6.13
C PHE A 66 -8.76 9.72 5.33
N LYS A 67 -10.06 9.66 5.05
CA LYS A 67 -10.81 10.74 4.39
C LYS A 67 -10.59 12.09 5.08
N GLU A 68 -10.58 12.10 6.41
CA GLU A 68 -10.39 13.31 7.22
C GLU A 68 -8.92 13.71 7.44
N GLN A 69 -7.94 12.91 6.97
CA GLN A 69 -6.52 13.22 7.12
C GLN A 69 -6.04 14.32 6.15
N PRO A 70 -4.92 15.00 6.41
CA PRO A 70 -4.32 15.95 5.46
C PRO A 70 -4.05 15.33 4.08
N LYS A 71 -4.12 16.15 3.02
CA LYS A 71 -3.87 15.72 1.64
C LYS A 71 -2.56 14.94 1.47
N THR A 72 -1.50 15.38 2.16
CA THR A 72 -0.20 14.71 2.16
C THR A 72 -0.28 13.26 2.65
N VAL A 73 -0.98 13.03 3.77
CA VAL A 73 -1.18 11.68 4.33
C VAL A 73 -1.96 10.81 3.35
N ARG A 74 -3.07 11.31 2.80
CA ARG A 74 -3.88 10.56 1.84
C ARG A 74 -3.09 10.17 0.58
N ASN A 75 -2.23 11.08 0.08
CA ASN A 75 -1.36 10.79 -1.04
C ASN A 75 -0.30 9.73 -0.71
N ILE A 76 0.32 9.82 0.47
CA ILE A 76 1.30 8.81 0.94
C ILE A 76 0.62 7.44 1.02
N VAL A 77 -0.56 7.35 1.62
CA VAL A 77 -1.32 6.10 1.75
C VAL A 77 -1.63 5.53 0.37
N LEU A 78 -2.22 6.33 -0.54
CA LEU A 78 -2.55 5.84 -1.89
C LEU A 78 -1.30 5.41 -2.66
N LEU A 79 -0.18 6.14 -2.58
CA LEU A 79 1.08 5.76 -3.24
C LEU A 79 1.55 4.38 -2.79
N ASN A 80 1.53 4.11 -1.48
CA ASN A 80 2.00 2.83 -0.95
C ASN A 80 1.02 1.68 -1.24
N LEU A 81 -0.29 1.94 -1.28
CA LEU A 81 -1.28 0.94 -1.75
C LEU A 81 -1.12 0.63 -3.24
N LEU A 82 -0.86 1.64 -4.08
CA LEU A 82 -0.56 1.43 -5.49
C LEU A 82 0.73 0.62 -5.65
N LYS A 83 1.76 0.91 -4.86
CA LYS A 83 3.00 0.14 -4.85
C LYS A 83 2.76 -1.32 -4.47
N LEU A 84 1.88 -1.57 -3.50
CA LEU A 84 1.48 -2.92 -3.10
C LEU A 84 0.90 -3.70 -4.28
N SER A 85 -0.05 -3.11 -5.00
CA SER A 85 -0.68 -3.73 -6.16
C SER A 85 0.25 -3.94 -7.36
N LEU A 86 1.45 -3.35 -7.35
CA LEU A 86 2.45 -3.50 -8.41
C LEU A 86 3.49 -4.59 -8.10
N PHE A 87 3.45 -5.21 -6.91
CA PHE A 87 4.20 -6.45 -6.69
C PHE A 87 3.54 -7.57 -7.52
N ASP A 88 4.38 -8.42 -8.15
CA ASP A 88 3.98 -9.40 -9.19
C ASP A 88 2.58 -10.01 -9.00
N ASP A 89 1.81 -10.01 -10.09
CA ASP A 89 0.51 -10.67 -10.28
C ASP A 89 -0.64 -10.32 -9.32
N LEU A 90 -0.46 -9.38 -8.38
CA LEU A 90 -1.57 -8.90 -7.53
C LEU A 90 -2.67 -8.21 -8.35
N TYR A 91 -2.26 -7.35 -9.30
CA TYR A 91 -3.18 -6.42 -9.97
C TYR A 91 -4.27 -7.10 -10.80
N ASN A 92 -5.39 -7.36 -10.14
CA ASN A 92 -6.59 -7.92 -10.72
C ASN A 92 -7.73 -6.88 -10.76
N THR A 93 -8.85 -7.27 -11.35
CA THR A 93 -10.02 -6.39 -11.49
C THR A 93 -10.60 -5.96 -10.13
N THR A 94 -10.58 -6.84 -9.14
CA THR A 94 -11.13 -6.58 -7.80
C THR A 94 -10.29 -5.54 -7.06
N GLU A 95 -8.97 -5.70 -7.08
CA GLU A 95 -8.04 -4.70 -6.53
C GLU A 95 -8.16 -3.36 -7.23
N HIS A 96 -8.30 -3.36 -8.56
CA HIS A 96 -8.51 -2.14 -9.31
C HIS A 96 -9.73 -1.37 -8.79
N PHE A 97 -10.84 -2.05 -8.54
CA PHE A 97 -12.06 -1.43 -8.01
C PHE A 97 -11.86 -0.92 -6.58
N LEU A 98 -11.19 -1.69 -5.72
CA LEU A 98 -10.90 -1.26 -4.35
C LEU A 98 -9.98 -0.03 -4.34
N LEU A 99 -8.91 -0.02 -5.13
CA LEU A 99 -8.00 1.13 -5.25
C LEU A 99 -8.69 2.36 -5.83
N ASP A 100 -9.60 2.20 -6.81
CA ASP A 100 -10.38 3.33 -7.31
C ASP A 100 -11.39 3.84 -6.27
N HIS A 101 -11.99 2.93 -5.48
CA HIS A 101 -12.85 3.29 -4.35
C HIS A 101 -12.06 4.11 -3.31
N VAL A 102 -10.90 3.62 -2.87
CA VAL A 102 -9.99 4.33 -1.95
C VAL A 102 -9.63 5.71 -2.51
N ARG A 103 -9.23 5.80 -3.78
CA ARG A 103 -8.89 7.07 -4.45
C ARG A 103 -10.05 8.06 -4.39
N ARG A 104 -11.28 7.62 -4.72
CA ARG A 104 -12.47 8.47 -4.70
C ARG A 104 -12.76 8.96 -3.28
N THR A 105 -12.72 8.07 -2.30
CA THR A 105 -12.94 8.41 -0.88
C THR A 105 -11.91 9.40 -0.37
N PHE A 106 -10.65 9.26 -0.79
CA PHE A 106 -9.56 10.17 -0.43
C PHE A 106 -9.60 11.49 -1.22
N LYS A 107 -10.56 11.64 -2.15
CA LYS A 107 -10.72 12.80 -3.03
C LYS A 107 -9.43 13.11 -3.81
N ILE A 108 -8.74 12.07 -4.26
CA ILE A 108 -7.52 12.19 -5.08
C ILE A 108 -7.92 12.18 -6.56
N SER A 109 -7.45 13.17 -7.32
CA SER A 109 -7.76 13.28 -8.75
C SER A 109 -7.11 12.17 -9.57
N ILE A 110 -7.69 11.87 -10.74
CA ILE A 110 -7.10 10.92 -11.69
C ILE A 110 -5.70 11.38 -12.12
N ALA A 111 -5.52 12.69 -12.35
CA ALA A 111 -4.21 13.28 -12.67
C ALA A 111 -3.17 12.98 -11.58
N LYS A 112 -3.53 13.19 -10.30
CA LYS A 112 -2.62 12.88 -9.20
C LYS A 112 -2.33 11.39 -9.08
N ARG A 113 -3.34 10.51 -9.26
CA ARG A 113 -3.10 9.05 -9.32
C ARG A 113 -2.10 8.70 -10.42
N LYS A 114 -2.22 9.30 -11.61
CA LYS A 114 -1.29 9.08 -12.72
C LYS A 114 0.14 9.52 -12.36
N GLU A 115 0.30 10.66 -11.72
CA GLU A 115 1.60 11.12 -11.23
C GLU A 115 2.21 10.14 -10.21
N LEU A 116 1.41 9.65 -9.25
CA LEU A 116 1.89 8.67 -8.25
C LEU A 116 2.33 7.36 -8.92
N ILE A 117 1.56 6.86 -9.90
CA ILE A 117 1.90 5.66 -10.66
C ILE A 117 3.20 5.86 -11.46
N ALA A 118 3.40 7.03 -12.07
CA ALA A 118 4.62 7.33 -12.82
C ALA A 118 5.87 7.22 -11.93
N LEU A 119 5.81 7.75 -10.69
CA LEU A 119 6.91 7.63 -9.72
C LEU A 119 7.25 6.17 -9.39
N LEU A 120 6.25 5.29 -9.31
CA LEU A 120 6.47 3.87 -9.02
C LEU A 120 7.13 3.14 -10.20
N TYR A 121 6.77 3.50 -11.44
CA TYR A 121 7.45 2.97 -12.62
C TYR A 121 8.89 3.46 -12.73
N GLU A 122 9.15 4.73 -12.43
CA GLU A 122 10.52 5.26 -12.38
C GLU A 122 11.37 4.53 -11.33
N GLU A 123 10.82 4.30 -10.14
CA GLU A 123 11.50 3.50 -9.10
C GLU A 123 11.80 2.08 -9.58
N ARG A 124 10.82 1.43 -10.23
CA ARG A 124 10.99 0.07 -10.77
C ARG A 124 12.10 0.03 -11.83
N ASP A 125 12.09 0.97 -12.77
CA ASP A 125 13.08 1.03 -13.84
C ASP A 125 14.50 1.29 -13.31
N LEU A 126 14.63 2.11 -12.26
CA LEU A 126 15.90 2.30 -11.55
C LEU A 126 16.37 1.01 -10.87
N ASN A 127 15.46 0.27 -10.22
CA ASN A 127 15.78 -1.01 -9.59
C ASN A 127 16.18 -2.08 -10.62
N GLU A 128 15.49 -2.15 -11.76
CA GLU A 128 15.86 -3.01 -12.89
C GLU A 128 17.25 -2.68 -13.42
N LYS A 129 17.55 -1.40 -13.61
CA LYS A 129 18.87 -0.93 -14.05
C LYS A 129 19.95 -1.33 -13.04
N ALA A 130 19.72 -1.09 -11.75
CA ALA A 130 20.65 -1.49 -10.70
C ALA A 130 20.87 -3.00 -10.68
N ARG A 131 19.79 -3.79 -10.81
CA ARG A 131 19.89 -5.25 -10.90
C ARG A 131 20.75 -5.70 -12.07
N ARG A 132 20.55 -5.12 -13.26
CA ARG A 132 21.37 -5.45 -14.43
C ARG A 132 22.85 -5.15 -14.21
N VAL A 133 23.17 -4.05 -13.54
CA VAL A 133 24.58 -3.72 -13.23
C VAL A 133 25.18 -4.69 -12.22
N CYS A 134 24.44 -5.05 -11.17
CA CYS A 134 24.96 -5.90 -10.09
C CYS A 134 24.93 -7.41 -10.41
N ILE A 135 23.97 -7.86 -11.23
CA ILE A 135 23.76 -9.29 -11.59
C ILE A 135 24.33 -9.61 -12.98
N ALA A 136 24.82 -8.62 -13.74
CA ALA A 136 25.51 -8.90 -15.00
C ALA A 136 26.61 -9.97 -14.78
N LEU A 137 26.37 -11.14 -15.37
CA LEU A 137 27.34 -12.22 -15.59
C LEU A 137 28.44 -11.75 -16.56
#